data_AF-A0A919HET0-F1
#
_entry.id   AF-A0A919HET0-F1
#
_cell.length_a   1.000
_cell.length_b   1.000
_cell.length_c   1.000
_cell.angle_alpha   90.00
_cell.angle_beta   90.00
_cell.angle_gamma   90.00
#
_symmetry.space_group_name_H-M   'P 1'
#
loop_
_entity.id
_entity.type
_entity.pdbx_description
1 polymer ?
#
loop_
_entity_poly.entity_id
_entity_poly.type
_entity_poly.pdbx_seq_one_letter_code
_entity_poly.pdbx_strand_id
1 'polypeptide(L)'
;MAVAAVQAQAVAGRIAGRGPAEIAARARELQKAVAACSGGAWTIATGEDRRYPGTDGPEPGRIGRMQQAHMARVLAAANTDPVVSEAFFAVLSLNRRPESLLTPRVALRAGRRRT
;
A
#
# COMPACT_ATOMS: atom_id res chain seq x y z
N MET A 1 -0.17 -7.88 10.86
CA MET A 1 0.86 -8.94 10.69
C MET A 1 1.52 -8.95 9.31
N ALA A 2 0.84 -8.62 8.20
CA ALA A 2 1.43 -8.65 6.85
C ALA A 2 2.70 -7.78 6.69
N VAL A 3 2.71 -6.56 7.24
CA VAL A 3 3.89 -5.66 7.18
C VAL A 3 5.14 -6.32 7.81
N ALA A 4 4.99 -6.91 9.00
CA ALA A 4 6.09 -7.60 9.67
C ALA A 4 6.62 -8.78 8.84
N ALA A 5 5.73 -9.54 8.20
CA ALA A 5 6.11 -10.66 7.33
C ALA A 5 6.91 -10.20 6.11
N VAL A 6 6.46 -9.17 5.38
CA VAL A 6 7.20 -8.66 4.21
C VAL A 6 8.51 -7.98 4.58
N GLN A 7 8.59 -7.36 5.76
CA GLN A 7 9.84 -6.80 6.28
C GLN A 7 10.83 -7.90 6.67
N ALA A 8 10.36 -8.95 7.35
CA ALA A 8 11.18 -10.11 7.68
C ALA A 8 11.74 -10.79 6.41
N GLN A 9 10.92 -10.98 5.38
CA GLN A 9 11.36 -11.48 4.07
C GLN A 9 12.40 -10.57 3.41
N ALA A 10 12.18 -9.25 3.44
CA ALA A 10 13.11 -8.27 2.88
C ALA A 10 14.48 -8.29 3.58
N VAL A 11 14.51 -8.53 4.89
CA VAL A 11 15.75 -8.63 5.67
C VAL A 11 16.42 -9.99 5.47
N ALA A 12 15.66 -11.09 5.51
CA ALA A 12 16.20 -12.46 5.46
C ALA A 12 17.14 -12.69 4.27
N GLY A 13 16.71 -12.32 3.05
CA GLY A 13 17.54 -12.47 1.85
C GLY A 13 18.80 -11.59 1.83
N ARG A 14 18.86 -10.55 2.67
CA ARG A 14 19.98 -9.60 2.73
C ARG A 14 20.99 -9.94 3.82
N ILE A 15 20.60 -10.71 4.84
CA ILE A 15 21.48 -11.10 5.95
C ILE A 15 21.94 -12.56 5.88
N ALA A 16 21.32 -13.39 5.02
CA ALA A 16 21.67 -14.79 4.87
C ALA A 16 23.17 -14.99 4.60
N GLY A 17 23.81 -15.83 5.42
CA GLY A 17 25.24 -16.17 5.31
C GLY A 17 26.22 -15.06 5.74
N ARG A 18 25.74 -13.95 6.32
CA ARG A 18 26.58 -12.82 6.74
C ARG A 18 26.87 -12.84 8.24
N GLY A 19 28.06 -12.36 8.62
CA GLY A 19 28.43 -12.14 10.02
C GLY A 19 27.89 -10.82 10.60
N PRO A 20 27.86 -10.64 11.93
CA PRO A 20 27.32 -9.44 12.57
C PRO A 20 27.93 -8.10 12.10
N ALA A 21 29.25 -8.06 11.88
CA ALA A 21 29.93 -6.85 11.42
C ALA A 21 29.51 -6.44 10.00
N GLU A 22 29.31 -7.42 9.11
CA GLU A 22 28.86 -7.17 7.73
C GLU A 22 27.40 -6.72 7.68
N ILE A 23 26.56 -7.24 8.58
CA ILE A 23 25.18 -6.80 8.75
C ILE A 23 25.16 -5.36 9.27
N ALA A 24 25.97 -5.04 10.28
CA ALA A 24 26.07 -3.68 10.83
C ALA A 24 26.52 -2.66 9.76
N ALA A 25 27.52 -3.02 8.94
CA ALA A 25 27.98 -2.18 7.83
C ALA A 25 26.88 -1.90 6.77
N ARG A 26 25.84 -2.75 6.71
CA ARG A 26 24.70 -2.64 5.79
C ARG A 26 23.42 -2.11 6.44
N ALA A 27 23.46 -1.67 7.69
CA ALA A 27 22.28 -1.24 8.45
C ALA A 27 21.40 -0.24 7.67
N ARG A 28 22.01 0.75 7.03
CA ARG A 28 21.29 1.75 6.23
C ARG A 28 20.59 1.15 5.00
N GLU A 29 21.21 0.19 4.33
CA GLU A 29 20.61 -0.51 3.19
C GLU A 29 19.41 -1.35 3.64
N LEU A 30 19.55 -2.07 4.75
CA LEU A 30 18.49 -2.88 5.35
C LEU A 30 17.30 -2.01 5.78
N GLN A 31 17.55 -0.89 6.46
CA GLN A 31 16.51 0.07 6.85
C GLN A 31 15.75 0.62 5.62
N LYS A 32 16.46 0.95 4.54
CA LYS A 32 15.82 1.39 3.28
C LYS A 32 14.96 0.29 2.67
N ALA A 33 15.41 -0.96 2.68
CA ALA A 33 14.65 -2.09 2.17
C ALA A 33 13.33 -2.28 2.96
N VAL A 34 13.40 -2.23 4.29
CA VAL A 34 12.26 -2.33 5.21
C VAL A 34 11.26 -1.17 5.04
N ALA A 35 11.77 0.05 4.87
CA ALA A 35 10.93 1.22 4.60
C ALA A 35 10.25 1.11 3.23
N ALA A 36 10.97 0.67 2.20
CA ALA A 36 10.44 0.55 0.85
C ALA A 36 9.30 -0.46 0.73
N CYS A 37 9.38 -1.62 1.39
CA CYS A 37 8.32 -2.64 1.31
C CYS A 37 7.05 -2.28 2.10
N SER A 38 7.12 -1.37 3.06
CA SER A 38 5.96 -0.89 3.83
C SER A 38 5.40 0.44 3.33
N GLY A 39 6.13 1.18 2.50
CA GLY A 39 5.77 2.54 2.07
C GLY A 39 4.41 2.64 1.36
N GLY A 40 4.05 1.65 0.55
CA GLY A 40 2.73 1.62 -0.10
C GLY A 40 1.58 1.44 0.90
N ALA A 41 1.75 0.57 1.88
CA ALA A 41 0.78 0.35 2.95
C ALA A 41 0.59 1.62 3.78
N TRP A 42 1.71 2.26 4.16
CA TRP A 42 1.68 3.52 4.89
C TRP A 42 1.01 4.64 4.10
N THR A 43 1.25 4.73 2.80
CA THR A 43 0.64 5.76 1.93
C THR A 43 -0.87 5.63 1.87
N ILE A 44 -1.40 4.40 1.76
CA ILE A 44 -2.84 4.16 1.79
C ILE A 44 -3.42 4.52 3.15
N ALA A 45 -2.81 4.01 4.23
CA ALA A 45 -3.29 4.22 5.60
C ALA A 45 -3.35 5.71 5.96
N THR A 46 -2.22 6.42 5.86
CA THR A 46 -2.16 7.86 6.23
C THR A 46 -2.98 8.73 5.28
N GLY A 47 -3.10 8.33 4.02
CA GLY A 47 -3.97 9.02 3.07
C GLY A 47 -5.43 8.97 3.53
N GLU A 48 -5.95 7.79 3.86
CA GLU A 48 -7.33 7.62 4.32
C GLU A 48 -7.55 8.26 5.70
N ASP A 49 -6.58 8.16 6.61
CA ASP A 49 -6.61 8.83 7.93
C ASP A 49 -6.76 10.36 7.78
N ARG A 50 -6.22 10.95 6.71
CA ARG A 50 -6.33 12.40 6.47
C ARG A 50 -7.77 12.88 6.23
N ARG A 51 -8.72 11.98 5.97
CA ARG A 51 -10.14 12.35 5.88
C ARG A 51 -10.72 12.79 7.23
N TYR A 52 -10.08 12.45 8.34
CA TYR A 52 -10.55 12.79 9.67
C TYR A 52 -10.01 14.15 10.11
N PRO A 53 -10.86 15.08 10.60
CA PRO A 53 -10.46 16.46 10.95
C PRO A 53 -9.37 16.58 12.03
N GLY A 54 -9.15 15.54 12.84
CA GLY A 54 -8.15 15.52 13.90
C GLY A 54 -6.80 14.91 13.52
N THR A 55 -6.63 14.49 12.27
CA THR A 55 -5.35 13.92 11.80
C THR A 55 -4.36 15.03 11.53
N ASP A 56 -3.13 14.91 12.02
CA ASP A 56 -2.06 15.87 11.72
C ASP A 56 -1.44 15.61 10.33
N GLY A 57 -0.99 16.68 9.67
CA GLY A 57 -0.29 16.59 8.38
C GLY A 57 -0.76 17.59 7.33
N PRO A 58 -0.13 17.60 6.14
CA PRO A 58 -0.51 18.48 5.06
C PRO A 58 -1.88 18.11 4.49
N GLU A 59 -2.66 19.13 4.12
CA GLU A 59 -3.88 18.92 3.34
C GLU A 59 -3.56 18.21 2.02
N PRO A 60 -4.40 17.23 1.59
CA PRO A 60 -4.17 16.55 0.34
C PRO A 60 -4.32 17.56 -0.79
N GLY A 61 -3.27 17.69 -1.62
CA GLY A 61 -3.34 18.45 -2.86
C GLY A 61 -4.35 17.86 -3.86
N ARG A 62 -4.44 18.45 -5.05
CA ARG A 62 -5.39 18.00 -6.09
C ARG A 62 -5.25 16.51 -6.42
N ILE A 63 -4.01 16.01 -6.55
CA ILE A 63 -3.72 14.60 -6.82
C ILE A 63 -4.16 13.71 -5.65
N GLY A 64 -3.87 14.12 -4.41
CA GLY A 64 -4.28 13.38 -3.22
C GLY A 64 -5.80 13.24 -3.15
N ARG A 65 -6.55 14.33 -3.37
CA ARG A 65 -8.03 14.27 -3.41
C ARG A 65 -8.56 13.36 -4.51
N MET A 66 -7.92 13.35 -5.69
CA MET A 66 -8.27 12.43 -6.77
C MET A 66 -8.02 10.96 -6.39
N GLN A 67 -6.90 10.67 -5.73
CA GLN A 67 -6.59 9.33 -5.22
C GLN A 67 -7.62 8.88 -4.17
N GLN A 68 -7.99 9.75 -3.23
CA GLN A 68 -9.04 9.50 -2.24
C GLN A 68 -10.38 9.20 -2.89
N ALA A 69 -10.79 9.98 -3.90
CA ALA A 69 -12.02 9.74 -4.64
C ALA A 69 -12.00 8.41 -5.42
N HIS A 70 -10.84 8.04 -5.97
CA HIS A 70 -10.65 6.74 -6.62
C HIS A 70 -10.74 5.59 -5.62
N MET A 71 -10.07 5.70 -4.47
CA MET A 71 -10.10 4.68 -3.43
C MET A 71 -11.51 4.48 -2.87
N ALA A 72 -12.28 5.56 -2.68
CA ALA A 72 -13.68 5.48 -2.28
C ALA A 72 -14.54 4.69 -3.29
N ARG A 73 -14.29 4.89 -4.59
CA ARG A 73 -14.95 4.12 -5.67
C ARG A 73 -14.52 2.65 -5.67
N VAL A 74 -13.23 2.37 -5.49
CA VAL A 74 -12.70 1.00 -5.38
C VAL A 74 -13.33 0.29 -4.19
N LEU A 75 -13.38 0.92 -3.02
CA LEU A 75 -13.98 0.35 -1.81
C LEU A 75 -15.47 0.05 -2.01
N ALA A 76 -16.22 0.99 -2.59
CA ALA A 76 -17.64 0.77 -2.90
C ALA A 76 -17.83 -0.40 -3.88
N ALA A 77 -17.07 -0.45 -4.97
CA ALA A 77 -17.17 -1.51 -5.97
C ALA A 77 -16.67 -2.87 -5.45
N ALA A 78 -15.68 -2.92 -4.55
CA ALA A 78 -15.16 -4.15 -3.96
C ALA A 78 -16.22 -4.95 -3.18
N ASN A 79 -17.29 -4.29 -2.71
CA ASN A 79 -18.42 -4.96 -2.07
C ASN A 79 -19.26 -5.79 -3.04
N THR A 80 -19.14 -5.58 -4.35
CA THR A 80 -20.07 -6.18 -5.31
C THR A 80 -19.49 -6.63 -6.67
N ASP A 81 -18.30 -6.17 -7.06
CA ASP A 81 -17.56 -6.65 -8.24
C ASP A 81 -16.39 -7.55 -7.77
N PRO A 82 -16.39 -8.85 -8.09
CA PRO A 82 -15.37 -9.78 -7.60
C PRO A 82 -13.96 -9.46 -8.09
N VAL A 83 -13.81 -8.82 -9.27
CA VAL A 83 -12.49 -8.43 -9.78
C VAL A 83 -11.93 -7.24 -9.01
N VAL A 84 -12.79 -6.27 -8.66
CA VAL A 84 -12.36 -5.15 -7.82
C VAL A 84 -12.07 -5.63 -6.40
N SER A 85 -12.90 -6.55 -5.88
CA SER A 85 -12.71 -7.16 -4.57
C SER A 85 -11.37 -7.90 -4.47
N GLU A 86 -11.05 -8.77 -5.44
CA GLU A 86 -9.78 -9.49 -5.50
C GLU A 86 -8.59 -8.52 -5.51
N ALA A 87 -8.64 -7.49 -6.36
CA ALA A 87 -7.56 -6.50 -6.45
C ALA A 87 -7.40 -5.72 -5.13
N PHE A 88 -8.51 -5.30 -4.52
CA PHE A 88 -8.52 -4.57 -3.27
C PHE A 88 -7.91 -5.39 -2.11
N PHE A 89 -8.38 -6.61 -1.90
CA PHE A 89 -7.87 -7.47 -0.83
C PHE A 89 -6.44 -7.95 -1.09
N ALA A 90 -6.04 -8.14 -2.34
CA ALA A 90 -4.65 -8.44 -2.69
C ALA A 90 -3.71 -7.29 -2.28
N VAL A 91 -4.14 -6.04 -2.40
CA VAL A 91 -3.36 -4.88 -1.95
C VAL A 91 -3.36 -4.75 -0.43
N LEU A 92 -4.52 -4.89 0.24
CA LEU A 92 -4.58 -4.83 1.70
C LEU A 92 -3.77 -5.94 2.39
N SER A 93 -3.66 -7.09 1.74
CA SER A 93 -2.84 -8.21 2.21
C SER A 93 -1.37 -8.10 1.79
N LEU A 94 -0.96 -7.02 1.13
CA LEU A 94 0.39 -6.77 0.59
C LEU A 94 0.88 -7.81 -0.44
N ASN A 95 -0.03 -8.57 -1.05
CA ASN A 95 0.28 -9.53 -2.11
C ASN A 95 0.49 -8.83 -3.47
N ARG A 96 -0.14 -7.68 -3.68
CA ARG A 96 0.05 -6.84 -4.87
C ARG A 96 0.35 -5.40 -4.45
N ARG A 97 1.06 -4.68 -5.32
CA ARG A 97 1.38 -3.27 -5.08
C ARG A 97 0.13 -2.38 -5.27
N PRO A 98 0.01 -1.24 -4.57
CA PRO A 98 -1.15 -0.33 -4.67
C PRO A 98 -1.51 0.11 -6.09
N GLU A 99 -0.52 0.24 -6.98
CA GLU A 99 -0.70 0.68 -8.36
C GLU A 99 -1.58 -0.29 -9.17
N SER A 100 -1.72 -1.55 -8.71
CA SER A 100 -2.63 -2.52 -9.32
C SER A 100 -4.11 -2.07 -9.28
N LEU A 101 -4.49 -1.22 -8.33
CA LEU A 101 -5.82 -0.61 -8.25
C LEU A 101 -6.06 0.49 -9.30
N LEU A 102 -4.99 0.96 -9.95
CA LEU A 102 -5.03 1.97 -11.01
C LEU A 102 -5.09 1.35 -12.41
N THR A 103 -5.04 0.02 -12.51
CA THR A 103 -5.14 -0.66 -13.81
C THR A 103 -6.46 -0.31 -14.50
N PRO A 104 -6.50 -0.14 -15.83
CA PRO A 104 -7.71 0.24 -16.54
C PRO A 104 -8.90 -0.68 -16.23
N ARG A 105 -8.66 -1.99 -16.08
CA ARG A 105 -9.68 -2.98 -15.72
C ARG A 105 -10.34 -2.67 -14.38
N VAL A 106 -9.56 -2.35 -13.35
CA VAL A 106 -10.08 -2.02 -12.02
C VAL A 106 -10.73 -0.64 -12.03
N ALA A 107 -10.07 0.35 -12.63
CA ALA A 107 -10.57 1.73 -12.67
C ALA A 107 -11.91 1.86 -13.41
N LEU A 108 -12.06 1.19 -14.55
CA LEU A 108 -13.32 1.18 -15.31
C LEU A 108 -14.45 0.53 -14.51
N ARG A 109 -14.18 -0.60 -13.83
CA ARG A 109 -15.18 -1.30 -13.01
C ARG A 109 -15.57 -0.51 -11.77
N ALA A 110 -14.60 0.09 -11.08
CA ALA A 110 -14.84 0.96 -9.93
C ALA A 110 -15.59 2.25 -10.32
N GLY A 111 -15.44 2.72 -11.57
CA GLY A 111 -16.14 3.89 -12.09
C GLY A 111 -17.59 3.64 -12.53
N ARG A 112 -18.02 2.38 -12.68
CA ARG A 112 -19.40 2.06 -13.06
C ARG A 112 -20.31 2.35 -11.86
N ARG A 113 -21.08 3.43 -11.93
CA ARG A 113 -22.17 3.68 -10.97
C ARG A 113 -23.16 2.51 -11.05
N ARG A 114 -23.47 1.88 -9.92
CA ARG A 114 -24.72 1.12 -9.80
C ARG A 114 -25.81 2.16 -9.59
N THR A 115 -26.69 2.31 -10.57
CA THR A 115 -28.03 2.87 -10.39
C THR A 115 -28.81 2.01 -9.42
#